data_AF-A0A4Q1S8Q2-F1
#
_entry.id   AF-A0A4Q1S8Q2-F1
#
_cell.length_a   1.000
_cell.length_b   1.000
_cell.length_c   1.000
_cell.angle_alpha   90.00
_cell.angle_beta   90.00
_cell.angle_gamma   90.00
#
_symmetry.space_group_name_H-M   'P 1'
#
loop_
_entity.id
_entity.type
_entity.pdbx_description
1 polymer ?
#
loop_
_entity_poly.entity_id
_entity_poly.type
_entity_poly.pdbx_seq_one_letter_code
_entity_poly.pdbx_strand_id
1 'polypeptide(L)'
;MPLTDTVLNTKLQTAAREAGLVVLSTETGADFHKRPTARYRLAATPDADPKQTLTLELSEDFDFDKPALLPELTQHLKEEARRLQNPRPDVYVTQYGVPVQLTAFQWPFHQSTSGADSYIVHGTLHLEDGTDSPLHAKIAAAVTVTFAEVLTAMEQPYAESFLYNAIRKTLDQGQLELLKSGNRQPVPVTTRYYSRWKKTFVFTDTTEQERANFLLLKVYWLSGVLGHGAPVWISDPRDAQYLNTTPADLEKIAGDLSRQGLISLQGDAATATPALMAQAHDFEEKLEKGIAITKPAFNEEMRAGHTNM
;
A
#
# COMPACT_ATOMS: atom_id res chain seq x y z
N MET A 1 -0.82 33.43 -13.47
CA MET A 1 -0.37 32.49 -12.43
C MET A 1 -1.63 31.96 -11.76
N PRO A 2 -2.02 30.68 -11.90
CA PRO A 2 -2.98 30.14 -10.97
C PRO A 2 -2.22 29.90 -9.67
N LEU A 3 -2.49 30.77 -8.69
CA LEU A 3 -2.19 30.52 -7.29
C LEU A 3 -3.05 29.31 -6.93
N THR A 4 -2.48 28.10 -6.92
CA THR A 4 -3.11 26.92 -6.32
C THR A 4 -3.78 27.36 -5.03
N ASP A 5 -5.09 27.14 -4.95
CA ASP A 5 -6.01 27.79 -4.04
C ASP A 5 -5.43 27.96 -2.62
N THR A 6 -5.31 29.20 -2.14
CA THR A 6 -4.61 29.53 -0.88
C THR A 6 -5.25 28.81 0.31
N VAL A 7 -6.54 28.50 0.23
CA VAL A 7 -7.29 27.78 1.26
C VAL A 7 -6.89 26.30 1.31
N LEU A 8 -6.84 25.61 0.17
CA LEU A 8 -6.42 24.20 0.08
C LEU A 8 -5.01 24.02 0.66
N ASN A 9 -4.09 24.88 0.22
CA ASN A 9 -2.71 24.91 0.69
C ASN A 9 -2.61 25.16 2.20
N THR A 10 -3.37 26.12 2.74
CA THR A 10 -3.34 26.45 4.17
C THR A 10 -3.89 25.32 5.03
N LYS A 11 -5.00 24.69 4.62
CA LYS A 11 -5.61 23.57 5.34
C LYS A 11 -4.67 22.36 5.38
N LEU A 12 -4.07 22.01 4.24
CA LEU A 12 -3.14 20.89 4.14
C LEU A 12 -1.84 21.14 4.91
N GLN A 13 -1.28 22.35 4.84
CA GLN A 13 -0.09 22.70 5.64
C GLN A 13 -0.36 22.62 7.15
N THR A 14 -1.55 23.03 7.58
CA THR A 14 -1.97 22.89 8.98
C THR A 14 -2.09 21.42 9.37
N ALA A 15 -2.80 20.61 8.59
CA ALA A 15 -2.96 19.17 8.83
C ALA A 15 -1.61 18.43 8.85
N ALA A 16 -0.71 18.74 7.90
CA ALA A 16 0.64 18.18 7.86
C ALA A 16 1.42 18.53 9.13
N ARG A 17 1.38 19.79 9.57
CA ARG A 17 2.07 20.22 10.80
C ARG A 17 1.51 19.52 12.04
N GLU A 18 0.19 19.40 12.15
CA GLU A 18 -0.47 18.65 13.24
C GLU A 18 -0.10 17.16 13.24
N ALA A 19 0.24 16.63 12.06
CA ALA A 19 0.72 15.26 11.89
C ALA A 19 2.22 15.08 12.12
N GLY A 20 2.97 16.16 12.37
CA GLY A 20 4.44 16.10 12.52
C GLY A 20 5.18 16.01 11.18
N LEU A 21 4.55 16.44 10.08
CA LEU A 21 5.13 16.54 8.75
C LEU A 21 5.38 18.00 8.36
N VAL A 22 6.30 18.18 7.42
CA VAL A 22 6.53 19.43 6.70
C VAL A 22 6.19 19.24 5.22
N VAL A 23 5.60 20.26 4.61
CA VAL A 23 5.42 20.32 3.15
C VAL A 23 6.72 20.81 2.54
N LEU A 24 7.40 19.95 1.79
CA LEU A 24 8.68 20.24 1.13
C LEU A 24 8.47 21.05 -0.17
N SER A 25 7.46 20.67 -0.95
CA SER A 25 7.09 21.38 -2.17
C SER A 25 5.60 21.24 -2.47
N THR A 26 5.09 22.22 -3.20
CA THR A 26 3.76 22.21 -3.83
C THR A 26 3.93 22.47 -5.31
N GLU A 27 3.44 21.56 -6.14
CA GLU A 27 3.56 21.61 -7.59
C GLU A 27 2.19 21.46 -8.24
N THR A 28 1.99 22.11 -9.38
CA THR A 28 0.82 21.85 -10.22
C THR A 28 1.05 20.56 -11.00
N GLY A 29 0.20 19.57 -10.75
CA GLY A 29 0.13 18.34 -11.52
C GLY A 29 -0.99 18.37 -12.56
N ALA A 30 -1.22 17.22 -13.17
CA ALA A 30 -2.40 17.01 -13.98
C ALA A 30 -2.89 15.56 -13.85
N ASP A 31 -4.21 15.40 -13.75
CA ASP A 31 -4.86 14.10 -13.71
C ASP A 31 -4.77 13.35 -15.06
N PHE A 32 -5.34 12.15 -15.12
CA PHE A 32 -5.39 11.35 -16.35
C PHE A 32 -6.03 12.08 -17.54
N HIS A 33 -6.97 12.99 -17.29
CA HIS A 33 -7.67 13.80 -18.29
C HIS A 33 -7.04 15.18 -18.50
N LYS A 34 -5.85 15.42 -17.96
CA LYS A 34 -5.11 16.68 -18.01
C LYS A 34 -5.79 17.85 -17.27
N ARG A 35 -6.66 17.55 -16.30
CA ARG A 35 -7.22 18.56 -15.40
C ARG A 35 -6.19 18.89 -14.32
N PRO A 36 -6.09 20.15 -13.89
CA PRO A 36 -5.13 20.55 -12.87
C PRO A 36 -5.29 19.79 -11.55
N THR A 37 -4.16 19.40 -10.96
CA THR A 37 -4.09 18.84 -9.61
C THR A 37 -3.06 19.61 -8.79
N ALA A 38 -3.18 19.56 -7.47
CA ALA A 38 -2.17 20.03 -6.54
C ALA A 38 -1.39 18.83 -5.99
N ARG A 39 -0.08 18.79 -6.24
CA ARG A 39 0.84 17.77 -5.73
C ARG A 39 1.63 18.33 -4.57
N TYR A 40 1.58 17.62 -3.45
CA TYR A 40 2.29 17.94 -2.24
C TYR A 40 3.32 16.87 -1.97
N ARG A 41 4.58 17.30 -1.80
CA ARG A 41 5.63 16.44 -1.29
C ARG A 41 5.80 16.72 0.19
N LEU A 42 5.60 15.71 1.03
CA LEU A 42 5.68 15.83 2.49
C LEU A 42 6.78 14.93 3.06
N ALA A 43 7.35 15.32 4.19
CA ALA A 43 8.31 14.50 4.93
C ALA A 43 8.31 14.84 6.43
N ALA A 44 8.95 14.00 7.25
CA ALA A 44 9.09 14.26 8.69
C ALA A 44 10.00 15.47 8.98
N THR A 45 11.04 15.68 8.17
CA THR A 45 11.97 16.81 8.30
C THR A 45 12.26 17.46 6.94
N PRO A 46 12.70 18.73 6.91
CA PRO A 46 13.04 19.42 5.66
C PRO A 46 14.17 18.77 4.86
N ASP A 47 15.05 18.03 5.53
CA ASP A 47 16.25 17.37 5.01
C ASP A 47 16.10 15.85 4.86
N ALA A 48 14.86 15.33 4.94
CA ALA A 48 14.58 13.91 4.84
C ALA A 48 15.10 13.31 3.52
N ASP A 49 15.52 12.04 3.58
CA ASP A 49 15.92 11.27 2.41
C ASP A 49 14.81 11.29 1.35
N PRO A 50 15.10 11.47 0.05
CA PRO A 50 14.09 11.42 -1.00
C PRO A 50 13.19 10.18 -0.99
N LYS A 51 13.69 9.04 -0.49
CA LYS A 51 12.94 7.79 -0.32
C LYS A 51 11.97 7.82 0.88
N GLN A 52 12.16 8.73 1.81
CA GLN A 52 11.31 8.96 2.99
C GLN A 52 10.41 10.17 2.81
N THR A 53 9.78 10.26 1.63
CA THR A 53 8.81 11.30 1.32
C THR A 53 7.48 10.72 0.89
N LEU A 54 6.41 11.42 1.25
CA LEU A 54 5.04 11.14 0.84
C LEU A 54 4.66 12.07 -0.31
N THR A 55 4.02 11.54 -1.34
CA THR A 55 3.37 12.35 -2.37
C THR A 55 1.86 12.25 -2.23
N LEU A 56 1.22 13.40 -2.01
CA LEU A 56 -0.23 13.55 -1.95
C LEU A 56 -0.68 14.39 -3.14
N GLU A 57 -1.56 13.86 -3.97
CA GLU A 57 -2.11 14.51 -5.16
C GLU A 57 -3.63 14.62 -5.03
N LEU A 58 -4.12 15.86 -5.05
CA LEU A 58 -5.53 16.21 -4.91
C LEU A 58 -5.99 17.01 -6.13
N SER A 59 -7.25 16.89 -6.51
CA SER A 59 -7.86 17.80 -7.48
C SER A 59 -7.77 19.24 -6.98
N GLU A 60 -7.56 20.22 -7.87
CA GLU A 60 -7.46 21.63 -7.45
C GLU A 60 -8.75 22.15 -6.80
N ASP A 61 -9.90 21.58 -7.18
CA ASP A 61 -11.23 21.86 -6.64
C ASP A 61 -11.62 20.97 -5.43
N PHE A 62 -10.65 20.30 -4.80
CA PHE A 62 -10.94 19.42 -3.67
C PHE A 62 -11.46 20.19 -2.45
N ASP A 63 -12.71 19.92 -2.09
CA ASP A 63 -13.44 20.65 -1.05
C ASP A 63 -13.31 20.02 0.34
N PHE A 64 -12.38 20.52 1.16
CA PHE A 64 -12.22 20.14 2.57
C PHE A 64 -13.34 20.61 3.51
N ASP A 65 -14.32 21.41 3.05
CA ASP A 65 -15.42 21.86 3.90
C ASP A 65 -16.48 20.78 4.15
N LYS A 66 -16.40 19.65 3.43
CA LYS A 66 -17.21 18.47 3.76
C LYS A 66 -16.83 17.94 5.15
N PRO A 67 -17.81 17.67 6.03
CA PRO A 67 -17.54 17.10 7.34
C PRO A 67 -16.71 15.81 7.25
N ALA A 68 -15.81 15.61 8.21
CA ALA A 68 -14.88 14.47 8.33
C ALA A 68 -13.66 14.43 7.39
N LEU A 69 -13.64 15.14 6.26
CA LEU A 69 -12.48 15.07 5.33
C LEU A 69 -11.17 15.52 5.95
N LEU A 70 -11.14 16.71 6.55
CA LEU A 70 -9.91 17.25 7.13
C LEU A 70 -9.42 16.43 8.34
N PRO A 71 -10.28 16.04 9.31
CA PRO A 71 -9.87 15.12 10.38
C PRO A 71 -9.31 13.78 9.89
N GLU A 72 -9.95 13.16 8.89
CA GLU A 72 -9.47 11.89 8.30
C GLU A 72 -8.13 12.08 7.58
N LEU A 73 -7.95 13.17 6.84
CA LEU A 73 -6.66 13.52 6.24
C LEU A 73 -5.58 13.69 7.31
N THR A 74 -5.84 14.47 8.37
CA THR A 74 -4.87 14.68 9.45
C THR A 74 -4.50 13.36 10.12
N GLN A 75 -5.46 12.47 10.33
CA GLN A 75 -5.20 11.15 10.90
C GLN A 75 -4.35 10.29 9.96
N HIS A 76 -4.67 10.25 8.66
CA HIS A 76 -3.84 9.57 7.67
C HIS A 76 -2.42 10.13 7.64
N LEU A 77 -2.24 11.46 7.65
CA LEU A 77 -0.92 12.08 7.66
C LEU A 77 -0.11 11.70 8.91
N LYS A 78 -0.75 11.47 10.06
CA LYS A 78 -0.05 10.93 11.26
C LYS A 78 0.43 9.51 11.05
N GLU A 79 -0.40 8.68 10.42
CA GLU A 79 -0.05 7.30 10.05
C GLU A 79 1.10 7.28 9.05
N GLU A 80 1.08 8.18 8.05
CA GLU A 80 2.18 8.36 7.12
C GLU A 80 3.45 8.87 7.80
N ALA A 81 3.36 9.85 8.71
CA ALA A 81 4.51 10.31 9.47
C ALA A 81 5.18 9.18 10.25
N ARG A 82 4.39 8.23 10.77
CA ARG A 82 4.91 7.02 11.41
C ARG A 82 5.52 6.05 10.39
N ARG A 83 4.83 5.80 9.27
CA ARG A 83 5.31 4.91 8.20
C ARG A 83 6.60 5.41 7.54
N LEU A 84 6.79 6.72 7.37
CA LEU A 84 8.01 7.33 6.82
C LEU A 84 9.26 7.05 7.66
N GLN A 85 9.11 6.61 8.92
CA GLN A 85 10.22 6.17 9.76
C GLN A 85 10.72 4.77 9.41
N ASN A 86 9.95 4.00 8.63
CA ASN A 86 10.43 2.73 8.09
C ASN A 86 11.60 2.98 7.13
N PRO A 87 12.54 2.02 7.00
CA PRO A 87 13.63 2.12 6.03
C PRO A 87 13.13 2.14 4.58
N ARG A 88 12.01 1.46 4.31
CA ARG A 88 11.31 1.39 3.03
C ARG A 88 9.81 1.65 3.25
N PRO A 89 9.37 2.91 3.37
CA PRO A 89 7.98 3.25 3.68
C PRO A 89 6.99 2.87 2.57
N ASP A 90 7.50 2.79 1.35
CA ASP A 90 6.85 2.47 0.09
C ASP A 90 6.63 0.95 -0.13
N VAL A 91 7.24 0.11 0.70
CA VAL A 91 7.17 -1.34 0.59
C VAL A 91 6.21 -1.93 1.61
N TYR A 92 5.40 -2.86 1.14
CA TYR A 92 4.45 -3.66 1.92
C TYR A 92 4.79 -5.13 1.77
N VAL A 93 4.19 -5.99 2.59
CA VAL A 93 4.27 -7.44 2.42
C VAL A 93 2.86 -8.00 2.26
N THR A 94 2.69 -9.02 1.43
CA THR A 94 1.43 -9.75 1.32
C THR A 94 1.32 -10.88 2.35
N GLN A 95 0.13 -11.47 2.51
CA GLN A 95 -0.09 -12.56 3.45
C GLN A 95 0.80 -13.77 3.15
N TYR A 96 1.06 -14.03 1.86
CA TYR A 96 1.92 -15.14 1.42
C TYR A 96 3.41 -14.78 1.34
N GLY A 97 3.80 -13.61 1.86
CA GLY A 97 5.20 -13.27 2.05
C GLY A 97 5.89 -12.67 0.85
N VAL A 98 5.13 -12.06 -0.07
CA VAL A 98 5.69 -11.33 -1.20
C VAL A 98 5.90 -9.85 -0.80
N PRO A 99 7.13 -9.35 -0.71
CA PRO A 99 7.41 -7.94 -0.50
C PRO A 99 7.17 -7.15 -1.80
N VAL A 100 6.39 -6.08 -1.71
CA VAL A 100 5.93 -5.32 -2.87
C VAL A 100 6.01 -3.82 -2.67
N GLN A 101 6.58 -3.12 -3.65
CA GLN A 101 6.55 -1.66 -3.73
C GLN A 101 5.29 -1.21 -4.47
N LEU A 102 4.61 -0.18 -3.99
CA LEU A 102 3.45 0.41 -4.65
C LEU A 102 3.78 1.85 -5.08
N THR A 103 3.83 2.10 -6.39
CA THR A 103 4.33 3.38 -6.93
C THR A 103 3.58 3.84 -8.18
N ALA A 104 3.93 5.05 -8.64
CA ALA A 104 3.49 5.62 -9.92
C ALA A 104 1.97 5.66 -10.11
N PHE A 105 1.23 5.92 -9.03
CA PHE A 105 -0.22 6.09 -9.10
C PHE A 105 -0.60 7.40 -9.78
N GLN A 106 -1.56 7.32 -10.70
CA GLN A 106 -2.09 8.44 -11.46
C GLN A 106 -3.36 8.95 -10.78
N TRP A 107 -3.19 9.63 -9.65
CA TRP A 107 -4.30 10.20 -8.88
C TRP A 107 -4.88 11.46 -9.54
N PRO A 108 -6.16 11.78 -9.26
CA PRO A 108 -7.16 10.95 -8.58
C PRO A 108 -7.73 9.84 -9.49
N PHE A 109 -8.63 9.01 -8.94
CA PHE A 109 -9.44 8.11 -9.78
C PHE A 109 -10.20 8.90 -10.86
N HIS A 110 -10.26 8.37 -12.08
CA HIS A 110 -10.95 9.00 -13.20
C HIS A 110 -12.04 8.08 -13.77
N GLN A 111 -13.07 8.65 -14.38
CA GLN A 111 -14.13 7.84 -14.99
C GLN A 111 -13.57 7.03 -16.18
N SER A 112 -14.02 5.79 -16.34
CA SER A 112 -13.67 4.98 -17.50
C SER A 112 -14.18 5.62 -18.79
N THR A 113 -13.31 5.69 -19.80
CA THR A 113 -13.63 6.17 -21.15
C THR A 113 -14.10 5.04 -22.07
N SER A 114 -14.04 3.78 -21.63
CA SER A 114 -14.42 2.60 -22.41
C SER A 114 -15.90 2.21 -22.28
N GLY A 115 -16.73 3.10 -21.73
CA GLY A 115 -18.16 2.85 -21.50
C GLY A 115 -18.48 1.97 -20.29
N ALA A 116 -17.51 1.69 -19.41
CA ALA A 116 -17.75 0.96 -18.17
C ALA A 116 -18.20 1.91 -17.05
N ASP A 117 -19.15 1.48 -16.23
CA ASP A 117 -19.60 2.21 -15.03
C ASP A 117 -18.60 2.05 -13.88
N SER A 118 -17.37 2.53 -14.09
CA SER A 118 -16.29 2.43 -13.12
C SER A 118 -15.37 3.64 -13.16
N TYR A 119 -14.85 3.99 -12.00
CA TYR A 119 -13.69 4.85 -11.84
C TYR A 119 -12.43 3.99 -11.84
N ILE A 120 -11.35 4.49 -12.44
CA ILE A 120 -10.09 3.79 -12.60
C ILE A 120 -8.96 4.64 -12.04
N VAL A 121 -8.01 4.00 -11.37
CA VAL A 121 -6.68 4.56 -11.10
C VAL A 121 -5.63 3.59 -11.63
N HIS A 122 -4.57 4.14 -12.20
CA HIS A 122 -3.43 3.37 -12.69
C HIS A 122 -2.26 3.49 -11.75
N GLY A 123 -1.51 2.41 -11.55
CA GLY A 123 -0.32 2.38 -10.71
C GLY A 123 0.62 1.25 -11.12
N THR A 124 1.69 1.05 -10.36
CA THR A 124 2.63 -0.06 -10.57
C THR A 124 2.94 -0.73 -9.24
N LEU A 125 2.94 -2.06 -9.25
CA LEU A 125 3.42 -2.89 -8.16
C LEU A 125 4.76 -3.52 -8.59
N HIS A 126 5.81 -3.37 -7.79
CA HIS A 126 7.12 -4.00 -8.03
C HIS A 126 7.42 -5.07 -6.98
N LEU A 127 8.14 -6.12 -7.37
CA LEU A 127 8.68 -7.10 -6.44
C LEU A 127 9.95 -6.55 -5.77
N GLU A 128 10.03 -6.65 -4.44
CA GLU A 128 11.15 -6.13 -3.62
C GLU A 128 11.80 -7.26 -2.80
N ASP A 129 12.42 -8.22 -3.48
CA ASP A 129 13.08 -9.38 -2.85
C ASP A 129 14.52 -9.14 -2.41
N GLY A 130 15.01 -7.90 -2.52
CA GLY A 130 16.39 -7.53 -2.20
C GLY A 130 17.42 -7.83 -3.31
N THR A 131 16.97 -8.26 -4.50
CA THR A 131 17.85 -8.62 -5.63
C THR A 131 17.74 -7.68 -6.84
N ASP A 132 17.16 -6.49 -6.65
CA ASP A 132 16.82 -5.54 -7.73
C ASP A 132 15.97 -6.19 -8.84
N SER A 133 14.95 -6.95 -8.41
CA SER A 133 14.08 -7.72 -9.31
C SER A 133 13.41 -6.82 -10.36
N PRO A 134 13.44 -7.20 -11.66
CA PRO A 134 12.76 -6.45 -12.71
C PRO A 134 11.25 -6.73 -12.75
N LEU A 135 10.74 -7.64 -11.91
CA LEU A 135 9.37 -8.11 -11.96
C LEU A 135 8.40 -7.07 -11.39
N HIS A 136 7.37 -6.76 -12.17
CA HIS A 136 6.34 -5.81 -11.79
C HIS A 136 4.99 -6.14 -12.44
N ALA A 137 3.92 -5.56 -11.89
CA ALA A 137 2.60 -5.54 -12.49
C ALA A 137 2.16 -4.08 -12.67
N LYS A 138 1.81 -3.70 -13.91
CA LYS A 138 1.09 -2.44 -14.15
C LYS A 138 -0.36 -2.65 -13.76
N ILE A 139 -0.91 -1.76 -12.95
CA ILE A 139 -2.23 -1.91 -12.35
C ILE A 139 -3.24 -0.98 -13.02
N ALA A 140 -4.45 -1.48 -13.22
CA ALA A 140 -5.66 -0.69 -13.46
C ALA A 140 -6.69 -1.09 -12.42
N ALA A 141 -6.75 -0.35 -11.32
CA ALA A 141 -7.70 -0.63 -10.27
C ALA A 141 -9.03 0.06 -10.56
N ALA A 142 -10.12 -0.72 -10.53
CA ALA A 142 -11.44 -0.26 -10.91
C ALA A 142 -12.39 -0.30 -9.73
N VAL A 143 -13.07 0.82 -9.48
CA VAL A 143 -14.14 0.99 -8.49
C VAL A 143 -15.44 1.22 -9.26
N THR A 144 -16.47 0.41 -9.05
CA THR A 144 -17.78 0.63 -9.67
C THR A 144 -18.42 1.92 -9.16
N VAL A 145 -19.22 2.61 -9.99
CA VAL A 145 -19.90 3.86 -9.59
C VAL A 145 -20.72 3.70 -8.31
N THR A 146 -21.44 2.59 -8.16
CA THR A 146 -22.21 2.26 -6.94
C THR A 146 -21.35 2.06 -5.70
N PHE A 147 -20.07 1.72 -5.88
CA PHE A 147 -19.14 1.59 -4.77
C PHE A 147 -18.50 2.92 -4.41
N ALA A 148 -18.29 3.81 -5.39
CA ALA A 148 -17.83 5.17 -5.13
C ALA A 148 -18.77 5.94 -4.17
N GLU A 149 -20.08 5.65 -4.18
CA GLU A 149 -21.06 6.26 -3.27
C GLU A 149 -20.82 5.98 -1.78
N VAL A 150 -20.09 4.90 -1.44
CA VAL A 150 -19.77 4.57 -0.04
C VAL A 150 -18.37 5.01 0.36
N LEU A 151 -17.60 5.56 -0.57
CA LEU A 151 -16.27 6.12 -0.30
C LEU A 151 -16.40 7.57 0.16
N THR A 152 -15.57 7.95 1.12
CA THR A 152 -15.49 9.33 1.59
C THR A 152 -15.06 10.28 0.47
N ALA A 153 -14.07 9.87 -0.33
CA ALA A 153 -13.60 10.56 -1.52
C ALA A 153 -12.88 9.57 -2.46
N MET A 154 -12.74 9.95 -3.73
CA MET A 154 -12.05 9.17 -4.77
C MET A 154 -10.55 9.55 -4.87
N GLU A 155 -10.14 10.53 -4.10
CA GLU A 155 -8.80 11.08 -4.01
C GLU A 155 -7.97 10.39 -2.91
N GLN A 156 -6.66 10.64 -2.91
CA GLN A 156 -5.85 10.34 -1.73
C GLN A 156 -6.30 11.21 -0.54
N PRO A 157 -6.17 10.73 0.71
CA PRO A 157 -5.83 9.36 1.09
C PRO A 157 -7.03 8.40 1.14
N TYR A 158 -8.23 8.92 0.98
CA TYR A 158 -9.50 8.22 1.21
C TYR A 158 -9.65 6.95 0.37
N ALA A 159 -9.12 6.98 -0.86
CA ALA A 159 -9.12 5.82 -1.74
C ALA A 159 -7.84 4.97 -1.71
N GLU A 160 -6.74 5.50 -1.18
CA GLU A 160 -5.42 4.88 -1.27
C GLU A 160 -5.30 3.65 -0.37
N SER A 161 -5.66 3.78 0.90
CA SER A 161 -5.42 2.72 1.89
C SER A 161 -6.12 1.40 1.52
N PHE A 162 -7.39 1.47 1.11
CA PHE A 162 -8.10 0.26 0.69
C PHE A 162 -7.59 -0.25 -0.66
N LEU A 163 -7.14 0.63 -1.56
CA LEU A 163 -6.61 0.25 -2.86
C LEU A 163 -5.35 -0.59 -2.71
N TYR A 164 -4.42 -0.16 -1.85
CA TYR A 164 -3.19 -0.90 -1.60
C TYR A 164 -3.48 -2.29 -1.05
N ASN A 165 -4.46 -2.40 -0.15
CA ASN A 165 -4.93 -3.68 0.38
C ASN A 165 -5.63 -4.55 -0.68
N ALA A 166 -6.40 -3.94 -1.58
CA ALA A 166 -7.02 -4.64 -2.71
C ALA A 166 -5.94 -5.22 -3.63
N ILE A 167 -4.91 -4.44 -3.98
CA ILE A 167 -3.80 -4.90 -4.82
C ILE A 167 -3.09 -6.10 -4.16
N ARG A 168 -2.74 -6.00 -2.87
CA ARG A 168 -2.12 -7.10 -2.12
C ARG A 168 -3.00 -8.35 -2.13
N LYS A 169 -4.31 -8.18 -1.94
CA LYS A 169 -5.27 -9.30 -1.96
C LYS A 169 -5.39 -9.93 -3.35
N THR A 170 -5.43 -9.15 -4.41
CA THR A 170 -5.50 -9.63 -5.80
C THR A 170 -4.22 -10.40 -6.16
N LEU A 171 -3.05 -9.96 -5.67
CA LEU A 171 -1.79 -10.69 -5.81
C LEU A 171 -1.84 -12.05 -5.10
N ASP A 172 -2.28 -12.09 -3.84
CA ASP A 172 -2.42 -13.33 -3.08
C ASP A 172 -3.39 -14.34 -3.73
N GLN A 173 -4.36 -13.85 -4.50
CA GLN A 173 -5.33 -14.67 -5.23
C GLN A 173 -4.77 -15.21 -6.56
N GLY A 174 -3.52 -14.89 -6.91
CA GLY A 174 -2.90 -15.26 -8.19
C GLY A 174 -3.52 -14.53 -9.38
N GLN A 175 -4.18 -13.39 -9.15
CA GLN A 175 -4.88 -12.62 -10.18
C GLN A 175 -4.04 -11.47 -10.75
N LEU A 176 -2.83 -11.28 -10.21
CA LEU A 176 -1.81 -10.41 -10.79
C LEU A 176 -0.58 -11.25 -11.12
N GLU A 177 -0.05 -11.07 -12.32
CA GLU A 177 1.19 -11.67 -12.79
C GLU A 177 2.34 -10.67 -12.66
N LEU A 178 3.45 -11.09 -12.05
CA LEU A 178 4.66 -10.26 -11.97
C LEU A 178 5.55 -10.55 -13.19
N LEU A 179 5.68 -9.56 -14.09
CA LEU A 179 6.34 -9.71 -15.38
C LEU A 179 7.45 -8.65 -15.57
N LYS A 180 8.41 -8.90 -16.46
CA LYS A 180 9.43 -7.89 -16.84
C LYS A 180 8.84 -6.74 -17.65
N SER A 181 7.73 -6.99 -18.34
CA SER A 181 6.96 -6.02 -19.11
C SER A 181 5.59 -6.64 -19.37
N GLY A 182 4.54 -5.85 -19.23
CA GLY A 182 3.17 -6.32 -19.41
C GLY A 182 2.19 -5.19 -19.66
N ASN A 183 1.00 -5.59 -20.07
CA ASN A 183 -0.16 -4.70 -20.12
C ASN A 183 -0.67 -4.41 -18.70
N ARG A 184 -1.52 -3.39 -18.57
CA ARG A 184 -2.20 -3.12 -17.31
C ARG A 184 -3.11 -4.30 -16.96
N GLN A 185 -3.00 -4.75 -15.72
CA GLN A 185 -3.78 -5.85 -15.16
C GLN A 185 -4.87 -5.29 -14.26
N PRO A 186 -6.10 -5.85 -14.34
CA PRO A 186 -7.22 -5.33 -13.58
C PRO A 186 -7.08 -5.66 -12.09
N VAL A 187 -7.35 -4.68 -11.23
CA VAL A 187 -7.55 -4.90 -9.79
C VAL A 187 -9.00 -4.54 -9.46
N PRO A 188 -9.89 -5.54 -9.27
CA PRO A 188 -11.28 -5.26 -9.00
C PRO A 188 -11.47 -4.80 -7.55
N VAL A 189 -11.81 -3.52 -7.35
CA VAL A 189 -12.24 -3.03 -6.04
C VAL A 189 -13.75 -3.15 -5.98
N THR A 190 -14.22 -4.15 -5.23
CA THR A 190 -15.65 -4.48 -5.17
C THR A 190 -16.22 -4.28 -3.78
N THR A 191 -17.54 -4.17 -3.70
CA THR A 191 -18.31 -4.16 -2.44
C THR A 191 -18.07 -5.39 -1.57
N ARG A 192 -17.51 -6.48 -2.11
CA ARG A 192 -17.15 -7.68 -1.33
C ARG A 192 -16.09 -7.39 -0.28
N TYR A 193 -15.25 -6.37 -0.50
CA TYR A 193 -14.27 -5.93 0.48
C TYR A 193 -14.87 -4.97 1.51
N TYR A 194 -16.16 -4.61 1.45
CA TYR A 194 -16.76 -3.66 2.37
C TYR A 194 -17.88 -4.29 3.19
N SER A 195 -17.69 -4.33 4.51
CA SER A 195 -18.74 -4.73 5.44
C SER A 195 -19.66 -3.56 5.72
N ARG A 196 -20.87 -3.57 5.13
CA ARG A 196 -21.91 -2.56 5.41
C ARG A 196 -22.30 -2.50 6.89
N TRP A 197 -22.22 -3.62 7.59
CA TRP A 197 -22.56 -3.72 9.01
C TRP A 197 -21.50 -3.10 9.90
N LYS A 198 -20.21 -3.36 9.62
CA LYS A 198 -19.09 -2.78 10.36
C LYS A 198 -18.65 -1.40 9.82
N LYS A 199 -19.19 -1.00 8.67
CA LYS A 199 -18.80 0.19 7.88
C LYS A 199 -17.29 0.27 7.65
N THR A 200 -16.65 -0.87 7.38
CA THR A 200 -15.20 -0.96 7.20
C THR A 200 -14.83 -1.98 6.13
N PHE A 201 -13.60 -1.87 5.62
CA PHE A 201 -13.07 -2.81 4.65
C PHE A 201 -12.53 -4.08 5.31
N VAL A 202 -12.74 -5.22 4.65
CA VAL A 202 -12.30 -6.55 5.06
C VAL A 202 -11.72 -7.26 3.84
N PHE A 203 -10.44 -7.62 3.89
CA PHE A 203 -9.72 -8.22 2.74
C PHE A 203 -9.43 -9.70 2.93
N THR A 204 -8.95 -10.07 4.10
CA THR A 204 -8.57 -11.45 4.43
C THR A 204 -9.11 -11.78 5.81
N ASP A 205 -9.67 -12.98 5.96
CA ASP A 205 -9.96 -13.52 7.28
C ASP A 205 -8.72 -14.29 7.76
N THR A 206 -8.19 -13.90 8.91
CA THR A 206 -6.94 -14.48 9.44
C THR A 206 -7.10 -14.91 10.89
N THR A 207 -6.48 -16.03 11.21
CA THR A 207 -6.25 -16.53 12.57
C THR A 207 -5.10 -15.79 13.25
N GLU A 208 -4.99 -15.92 14.57
CA GLU A 208 -3.87 -15.35 15.34
C GLU A 208 -2.51 -15.86 14.84
N GLN A 209 -2.41 -17.14 14.49
CA GLN A 209 -1.18 -17.73 13.95
C GLN A 209 -0.80 -17.14 12.58
N GLU A 210 -1.78 -16.92 11.70
CA GLU A 210 -1.52 -16.29 10.39
C GLU A 210 -1.06 -14.83 10.54
N ARG A 211 -1.62 -14.09 11.51
CA ARG A 211 -1.17 -12.73 11.84
C ARG A 211 0.24 -12.72 12.42
N ALA A 212 0.57 -13.69 13.28
CA ALA A 212 1.93 -13.86 13.79
C ALA A 212 2.91 -14.14 12.66
N ASN A 213 2.58 -15.06 11.75
CA ASN A 213 3.39 -15.37 10.57
C ASN A 213 3.56 -14.16 9.65
N PHE A 214 2.50 -13.36 9.46
CA PHE A 214 2.58 -12.12 8.70
C PHE A 214 3.56 -11.11 9.32
N LEU A 215 3.51 -10.92 10.65
CA LEU A 215 4.44 -10.01 11.33
C LEU A 215 5.89 -10.48 11.19
N LEU A 216 6.14 -11.80 11.28
CA LEU A 216 7.47 -12.35 11.02
C LEU A 216 7.94 -12.10 9.59
N LEU A 217 7.06 -12.31 8.60
CA LEU A 217 7.34 -11.99 7.19
C LEU A 217 7.66 -10.51 6.99
N LYS A 218 6.84 -9.62 7.56
CA LYS A 218 7.03 -8.18 7.51
C LYS A 218 8.37 -7.77 8.10
N VAL A 219 8.70 -8.26 9.30
CA VAL A 219 9.95 -7.90 9.98
C VAL A 219 11.16 -8.50 9.25
N TYR A 220 11.08 -9.75 8.80
CA TYR A 220 12.15 -10.37 8.01
C TYR A 220 12.46 -9.56 6.74
N TRP A 221 11.45 -9.25 5.92
CA TRP A 221 11.66 -8.53 4.66
C TRP A 221 11.99 -7.06 4.88
N LEU A 222 11.16 -6.33 5.63
CA LEU A 222 11.25 -4.87 5.69
C LEU A 222 12.30 -4.37 6.68
N SER A 223 12.55 -5.10 7.78
CA SER A 223 13.63 -4.76 8.71
C SER A 223 14.91 -5.49 8.34
N GLY A 224 14.87 -6.82 8.16
CA GLY A 224 16.06 -7.64 7.92
C GLY A 224 16.70 -7.41 6.55
N VAL A 225 16.00 -7.83 5.48
CA VAL A 225 16.54 -7.86 4.11
C VAL A 225 16.65 -6.46 3.51
N LEU A 226 15.52 -5.75 3.38
CA LEU A 226 15.45 -4.44 2.73
C LEU A 226 15.85 -3.28 3.65
N GLY A 227 15.70 -3.48 4.95
CA GLY A 227 15.99 -2.48 5.98
C GLY A 227 17.38 -2.57 6.60
N HIS A 228 18.15 -3.61 6.27
CA HIS A 228 19.49 -3.86 6.83
C HIS A 228 19.54 -3.80 8.37
N GLY A 229 18.51 -4.33 9.03
CA GLY A 229 18.34 -4.35 10.49
C GLY A 229 17.70 -3.08 11.08
N ALA A 230 17.32 -2.09 10.27
CA ALA A 230 16.57 -0.93 10.77
C ALA A 230 15.17 -1.34 11.25
N PRO A 231 14.62 -0.70 12.31
CA PRO A 231 13.31 -1.05 12.84
C PRO A 231 12.19 -0.72 11.84
N VAL A 232 11.11 -1.51 11.85
CA VAL A 232 9.90 -1.31 11.05
C VAL A 232 8.67 -1.20 11.95
N TRP A 233 7.78 -0.26 11.64
CA TRP A 233 6.51 -0.07 12.34
C TRP A 233 5.62 -1.32 12.19
N ILE A 234 5.16 -1.90 13.29
CA ILE A 234 4.37 -3.15 13.29
C ILE A 234 2.85 -2.94 13.40
N SER A 235 2.41 -1.85 14.00
CA SER A 235 0.99 -1.57 14.27
C SER A 235 0.33 -0.71 13.19
N ASP A 236 0.72 -0.95 11.94
CA ASP A 236 0.22 -0.17 10.81
C ASP A 236 -1.27 -0.44 10.55
N PRO A 237 -2.14 0.60 10.53
CA PRO A 237 -3.57 0.44 10.28
C PRO A 237 -3.93 -0.21 8.94
N ARG A 238 -3.12 -0.02 7.89
CA ARG A 238 -3.35 -0.70 6.60
C ARG A 238 -3.11 -2.20 6.71
N ASP A 239 -2.09 -2.62 7.46
CA ASP A 239 -1.84 -4.04 7.71
C ASP A 239 -2.91 -4.64 8.62
N ALA A 240 -3.35 -3.90 9.64
CA ALA A 240 -4.46 -4.32 10.50
C ALA A 240 -5.75 -4.53 9.69
N GLN A 241 -6.10 -3.60 8.81
CA GLN A 241 -7.25 -3.72 7.92
C GLN A 241 -7.11 -4.89 6.94
N TYR A 242 -5.92 -5.06 6.35
CA TYR A 242 -5.63 -6.14 5.41
C TYR A 242 -5.80 -7.53 6.05
N LEU A 243 -5.41 -7.67 7.31
CA LEU A 243 -5.50 -8.91 8.09
C LEU A 243 -6.84 -9.07 8.83
N ASN A 244 -7.76 -8.12 8.73
CA ASN A 244 -9.02 -8.11 9.50
C ASN A 244 -8.80 -8.20 11.02
N THR A 245 -7.91 -7.35 11.54
CA THR A 245 -7.52 -7.24 12.94
C THR A 245 -7.41 -5.77 13.36
N THR A 246 -7.01 -5.51 14.62
CA THR A 246 -6.70 -4.15 15.09
C THR A 246 -5.19 -3.92 15.22
N PRO A 247 -4.71 -2.66 15.16
CA PRO A 247 -3.33 -2.31 15.50
C PRO A 247 -2.89 -2.83 16.87
N ALA A 248 -3.76 -2.73 17.89
CA ALA A 248 -3.49 -3.20 19.24
C ALA A 248 -3.28 -4.73 19.31
N ASP A 249 -4.05 -5.50 18.53
CA ASP A 249 -3.85 -6.94 18.42
C ASP A 249 -2.49 -7.28 17.78
N LEU A 250 -2.06 -6.50 16.77
CA LEU A 250 -0.74 -6.68 16.17
C LEU A 250 0.38 -6.39 17.17
N GLU A 251 0.25 -5.38 18.02
CA GLU A 251 1.20 -5.08 19.10
C GLU A 251 1.28 -6.22 20.11
N LYS A 252 0.13 -6.78 20.50
CA LYS A 252 0.07 -7.93 21.41
C LYS A 252 0.83 -9.14 20.82
N ILE A 253 0.52 -9.50 19.58
CA ILE A 253 1.16 -10.64 18.88
C ILE A 253 2.66 -10.38 18.73
N ALA A 254 3.07 -9.16 18.39
CA ALA A 254 4.48 -8.81 18.33
C ALA A 254 5.17 -8.95 19.70
N GLY A 255 4.49 -8.59 20.79
CA GLY A 255 4.98 -8.82 22.14
C GLY A 255 5.27 -10.30 22.44
N ASP A 256 4.41 -11.21 21.96
CA ASP A 256 4.63 -12.65 22.04
C ASP A 256 5.82 -13.11 21.19
N LEU A 257 5.94 -12.63 19.95
CA LEU A 257 7.08 -12.94 19.07
C LEU A 257 8.41 -12.42 19.62
N SER A 258 8.39 -11.27 20.31
CA SER A 258 9.54 -10.69 20.99
C SER A 258 9.99 -11.55 22.18
N ARG A 259 9.05 -12.05 23.00
CA ARG A 259 9.34 -13.00 24.08
C ARG A 259 9.94 -14.31 23.57
N GLN A 260 9.60 -14.72 22.36
CA GLN A 260 10.19 -15.88 21.67
C GLN A 260 11.59 -15.60 21.10
N GLY A 261 12.07 -14.35 21.16
CA GLY A 261 13.38 -13.94 20.64
C GLY A 261 13.44 -13.80 19.12
N LEU A 262 12.31 -13.85 18.42
CA LEU A 262 12.25 -13.74 16.95
C LEU A 262 12.33 -12.27 16.48
N ILE A 263 11.82 -11.33 17.27
CA ILE A 263 11.91 -9.90 16.96
C ILE A 263 12.41 -9.14 18.18
N SER A 264 13.04 -7.98 17.97
CA SER A 264 13.34 -7.03 19.04
C SER A 264 12.36 -5.87 18.95
N LEU A 265 11.64 -5.57 20.02
CA LEU A 265 10.66 -4.48 20.06
C LEU A 265 11.21 -3.22 20.72
N GLN A 266 10.91 -2.07 20.10
CA GLN A 266 11.14 -0.73 20.63
C GLN A 266 9.86 0.09 20.41
N GLY A 267 9.01 0.15 21.45
CA GLY A 267 7.66 0.67 21.30
C GLY A 267 6.85 -0.20 20.32
N ASP A 268 6.26 0.46 19.32
CA ASP A 268 5.50 -0.10 18.21
C ASP A 268 6.36 -0.37 16.95
N ALA A 269 7.69 -0.40 17.08
CA ALA A 269 8.59 -0.79 16.00
C ALA A 269 9.35 -2.09 16.35
N ALA A 270 9.66 -2.88 15.33
CA ALA A 270 10.34 -4.16 15.46
C ALA A 270 11.57 -4.27 14.56
N THR A 271 12.63 -4.88 15.07
CA THR A 271 13.82 -5.26 14.30
C THR A 271 13.95 -6.78 14.21
N ALA A 272 14.38 -7.28 13.05
CA ALA A 272 14.68 -8.71 12.87
C ALA A 272 15.87 -9.15 13.75
N THR A 273 15.69 -10.20 14.56
CA THR A 273 16.81 -10.76 15.34
C THR A 273 17.63 -11.75 14.52
N PRO A 274 18.85 -12.10 14.96
CA PRO A 274 19.60 -13.20 14.34
C PRO A 274 18.82 -14.51 14.29
N ALA A 275 17.96 -14.79 15.28
CA ALA A 275 17.13 -16.00 15.31
C ALA A 275 16.08 -16.03 14.20
N LEU A 276 15.49 -14.88 13.87
CA LEU A 276 14.58 -14.77 12.72
C LEU A 276 15.34 -14.86 11.40
N MET A 277 16.49 -14.17 11.30
CA MET A 277 17.31 -14.21 10.08
C MET A 277 17.85 -15.62 9.79
N ALA A 278 18.07 -16.44 10.82
CA ALA A 278 18.44 -17.85 10.65
C ALA A 278 17.36 -18.71 9.98
N GLN A 279 16.11 -18.21 9.88
CA GLN A 279 15.00 -18.86 9.18
C GLN A 279 14.84 -18.35 7.73
N ALA A 280 15.87 -17.72 7.15
CA ALA A 280 15.83 -17.13 5.81
C ALA A 280 15.26 -18.08 4.75
N HIS A 281 15.71 -19.34 4.74
CA HIS A 281 15.24 -20.36 3.81
C HIS A 281 13.70 -20.51 3.82
N ASP A 282 13.06 -20.49 5.00
CA ASP A 282 11.61 -20.64 5.11
C ASP A 282 10.85 -19.42 4.57
N PHE A 283 11.46 -18.23 4.64
CA PHE A 283 10.88 -17.01 4.09
C PHE A 283 11.08 -16.91 2.58
N GLU A 284 12.24 -17.32 2.09
CA GLU A 284 12.55 -17.46 0.66
C GLU A 284 11.63 -18.50 0.00
N GLU A 285 11.39 -19.65 0.63
CA GLU A 285 10.45 -20.65 0.12
C GLU A 285 9.01 -20.12 0.06
N LYS A 286 8.59 -19.32 1.06
CA LYS A 286 7.27 -18.64 1.04
C LYS A 286 7.19 -17.64 -0.10
N LEU A 287 8.23 -16.85 -0.32
CA LEU A 287 8.32 -15.93 -1.44
C LEU A 287 8.18 -16.67 -2.78
N GLU A 288 8.95 -17.74 -2.97
CA GLU A 288 8.89 -18.56 -4.18
C GLU A 288 7.50 -19.13 -4.43
N LYS A 289 6.84 -19.66 -3.38
CA LYS A 289 5.45 -20.14 -3.45
C LYS A 289 4.48 -19.01 -3.79
N GLY A 290 4.63 -17.85 -3.15
CA GLY A 290 3.82 -16.66 -3.42
C GLY A 290 3.94 -16.19 -4.87
N ILE A 291 5.16 -16.13 -5.40
CA ILE A 291 5.42 -15.80 -6.81
C ILE A 291 4.88 -16.90 -7.74
N ALA A 292 4.99 -18.19 -7.37
CA ALA A 292 4.49 -19.27 -8.20
C ALA A 292 2.97 -19.20 -8.41
N ILE A 293 2.21 -18.74 -7.40
CA ILE A 293 0.76 -18.51 -7.52
C ILE A 293 0.43 -17.44 -8.57
N THR A 294 1.33 -16.47 -8.78
CA THR A 294 1.17 -15.40 -9.79
C THR A 294 1.51 -15.85 -11.21
N LYS A 295 2.05 -17.06 -11.40
CA LYS A 295 2.32 -17.61 -12.72
C LYS A 295 1.07 -18.37 -13.19
N PRO A 296 0.51 -18.07 -14.37
CA PRO A 296 -0.56 -18.90 -14.91
C PRO A 296 -0.02 -20.31 -15.09
N ALA A 297 -0.67 -21.32 -14.51
CA ALA A 297 -0.40 -22.74 -14.75
C ALA A 297 -0.78 -23.20 -16.18
N PHE A 298 -0.86 -22.24 -17.12
CA PHE A 298 -1.30 -22.47 -18.48
C PHE A 298 -0.17 -23.14 -19.26
N ASN A 299 -0.23 -24.47 -19.24
CA ASN A 299 0.47 -25.46 -20.04
C ASN A 299 1.79 -24.98 -20.65
N GLU A 300 2.92 -25.26 -19.99
CA GLU A 300 4.26 -25.04 -20.56
C GLU A 300 4.41 -25.67 -21.95
N GLU A 301 3.67 -26.76 -22.22
CA GLU A 301 3.55 -27.40 -23.55
C GLU A 301 2.99 -26.48 -24.65
N MET A 302 2.04 -25.59 -24.33
CA MET A 302 1.49 -24.62 -25.28
C MET A 302 2.50 -23.51 -25.58
N ARG A 303 3.32 -23.11 -24.60
CA ARG A 303 4.41 -22.15 -24.79
C ARG A 303 5.57 -22.72 -25.61
N ALA A 304 5.80 -24.03 -25.51
CA ALA A 304 6.78 -24.76 -26.31
C ALA A 304 6.29 -25.09 -27.73
N GLY A 305 5.04 -24.74 -28.08
CA GLY A 305 4.47 -25.00 -29.40
C GLY A 305 4.15 -26.48 -29.67
N HIS A 306 4.05 -27.32 -28.64
CA HIS A 306 3.84 -28.76 -28.79
C HIS A 306 2.37 -29.17 -28.99
N THR A 307 1.42 -28.24 -28.81
CA THR A 307 -0.01 -28.48 -29.04
C THR A 307 -0.55 -27.54 -30.11
N ASN A 308 -0.19 -27.84 -31.36
CA ASN A 308 -1.08 -27.61 -32.50
C ASN A 308 -1.41 -28.99 -33.09
N MET A 309 -2.59 -29.51 -32.71
CA MET A 309 -3.37 -30.46 -33.51
C MET A 309 -4.84 -30.13 -33.35
#